data_AF-F4C3A8-F1
#
_entry.id   AF-F4C3A8-F1
#
_cell.length_a   1.000
_cell.length_b   1.000
_cell.length_c   1.000
_cell.angle_alpha   90.00
_cell.angle_beta   90.00
_cell.angle_gamma   90.00
#
_symmetry.space_group_name_H-M   'P 1'
#
loop_
_entity.id
_entity.type
_entity.pdbx_description
1 polymer ?
#
loop_
_entity_poly.entity_id
_entity_poly.type
_entity_poly.pdbx_seq_one_letter_code
_entity_poly.pdbx_strand_id
1 'polypeptide(L)'
;MRTRNHYLIFKSTYLTLVGMCLLLCSACKFNPNIQGEGEPYLQGVWVQDSIAHQDQLLTYSLYRLKFTCDSVYITLKTFSKVRTVVDSCYGDGQWEEYARGVYLVRNDSLLIESTFTRSNWRQKLSGCHRIGQFLPRFKLVKHTADSLYLESQYYQTPVNLRKIEHITCVPKPL
;
A
#
# COMPACT_ATOMS: atom_id res chain seq x y z
N MET A 1 49.35 49.00 33.04
CA MET A 1 47.89 48.85 32.98
C MET A 1 47.48 48.41 31.57
N ARG A 2 47.36 47.10 31.26
CA ARG A 2 46.88 46.65 29.92
C ARG A 2 46.25 45.25 29.90
N THR A 3 45.73 44.76 31.03
CA THR A 3 45.26 43.37 31.16
C THR A 3 43.75 43.22 31.39
N ARG A 4 43.01 44.32 31.61
CA ARG A 4 41.59 44.27 31.98
C ARG A 4 40.60 44.18 30.81
N ASN A 5 40.99 44.64 29.61
CA ASN A 5 40.10 44.65 28.43
C ASN A 5 39.95 43.28 27.73
N HIS A 6 40.97 42.41 27.79
CA HIS A 6 40.90 41.11 27.11
C HIS A 6 39.87 40.14 27.75
N TYR A 7 39.68 40.19 29.07
CA TYR A 7 38.72 39.34 29.79
C TYR A 7 37.25 39.69 29.51
N LEU A 8 36.93 40.97 29.30
CA LEU A 8 35.57 41.42 29.00
C LEU A 8 35.15 41.09 27.56
N ILE A 9 36.10 41.19 26.61
CA ILE A 9 35.87 40.84 25.20
C ILE A 9 35.67 39.32 25.05
N PHE A 10 36.45 38.49 25.75
CA PHE A 10 36.31 37.03 25.75
C PHE A 10 34.98 36.53 26.34
N LYS A 11 34.39 37.24 27.32
CA LYS A 11 33.06 36.90 27.86
C LYS A 11 31.93 37.20 26.88
N SER A 12 32.04 38.28 26.11
CA SER A 12 31.02 38.71 25.13
C SER A 12 30.95 37.77 23.92
N THR A 13 32.10 37.28 23.44
CA THR A 13 32.19 36.30 22.34
C THR A 13 31.69 34.91 22.75
N TYR A 14 31.88 34.49 24.01
CA TYR A 14 31.32 33.24 24.51
C TYR A 14 29.79 33.27 24.61
N LEU A 15 29.22 34.40 25.05
CA LEU A 15 27.77 34.55 25.19
C LEU A 15 27.05 34.51 23.83
N THR A 16 27.66 35.12 22.81
CA THR A 16 27.14 35.11 21.43
C THR A 16 27.24 33.73 20.79
N LEU A 17 28.34 32.99 21.03
CA LEU A 17 28.50 31.63 20.52
C LEU A 17 27.49 30.65 21.16
N VAL A 18 27.24 30.76 22.47
CA VAL A 18 26.24 29.95 23.18
C VAL A 18 24.81 30.30 22.72
N GLY A 19 24.52 31.59 22.54
CA GLY A 19 23.24 32.04 22.00
C GLY A 19 22.97 31.51 20.59
N MET A 20 23.99 31.52 19.72
CA MET A 20 23.89 30.97 18.36
C MET A 20 23.68 29.44 18.37
N CYS A 21 24.35 28.73 19.27
CA CYS A 21 24.20 27.28 19.42
C CYS A 21 22.77 26.89 19.89
N LEU A 22 22.19 27.66 20.82
CA LEU A 22 20.82 27.44 21.30
C LEU A 22 19.76 27.71 20.22
N LEU A 23 19.99 28.68 19.32
CA LEU A 23 19.11 28.96 18.18
C LEU A 23 19.18 27.86 17.10
N LEU A 24 20.32 27.20 16.94
CA LEU A 24 20.47 26.07 16.01
C LEU A 24 19.79 24.79 16.55
N CYS A 25 19.79 24.58 17.86
CA CYS A 25 19.14 23.44 18.50
C CYS A 25 17.59 23.52 18.50
N SER A 26 16.99 24.71 18.35
CA SER A 26 15.53 24.87 18.31
C SER A 26 14.92 24.66 16.91
N ALA A 27 15.76 24.64 15.86
CA ALA A 27 15.33 24.46 14.47
C ALA A 27 15.24 22.98 14.04
N CYS A 28 15.89 22.05 14.75
CA CYS A 28 15.82 20.63 14.46
C CYS A 28 14.60 19.98 15.14
N LYS A 29 13.44 19.99 14.46
CA LYS A 29 12.33 19.09 14.81
C LYS A 29 12.35 17.88 13.88
N PHE A 30 12.15 16.69 14.44
CA PHE A 30 12.01 15.47 13.64
C PHE A 30 10.76 15.60 12.76
N ASN A 31 10.90 15.46 11.45
CA ASN A 31 9.75 15.43 10.57
C ASN A 31 8.91 14.20 10.91
N PRO A 32 7.58 14.35 11.11
CA PRO A 32 6.73 13.20 11.38
C PRO A 32 6.83 12.23 10.22
N ASN A 33 6.86 10.93 10.52
CA ASN A 33 6.75 9.90 9.50
C ASN A 33 5.35 10.00 8.89
N ILE A 34 5.25 10.39 7.63
CA ILE A 34 3.97 10.57 6.91
C ILE A 34 3.79 9.43 5.91
N GLN A 35 2.54 9.05 5.67
CA GLN A 35 2.19 8.13 4.58
C GLN A 35 2.69 8.67 3.24
N GLY A 36 3.15 7.78 2.37
CA GLY A 36 3.46 8.14 0.99
C GLY A 36 2.20 8.51 0.23
N GLU A 37 2.31 9.42 -0.73
CA GLU A 37 1.17 9.88 -1.54
C GLU A 37 0.65 8.80 -2.50
N GLY A 38 1.49 7.82 -2.83
CA GLY A 38 1.21 6.80 -3.83
C GLY A 38 1.09 7.36 -5.25
N GLU A 39 0.56 6.57 -6.17
CA GLU A 39 0.40 6.98 -7.57
C GLU A 39 -0.98 7.61 -7.81
N PRO A 40 -1.06 8.86 -8.32
CA PRO A 40 -2.32 9.58 -8.48
C PRO A 40 -3.35 8.84 -9.35
N TYR A 41 -2.90 8.19 -10.43
CA TYR A 41 -3.79 7.49 -11.35
C TYR A 41 -4.36 6.19 -10.76
N LEU A 42 -3.72 5.60 -9.74
CA LEU A 42 -4.21 4.40 -9.06
C LEU A 42 -5.24 4.72 -7.96
N GLN A 43 -5.29 5.96 -7.46
CA GLN A 43 -6.17 6.31 -6.35
C GLN A 43 -7.65 6.05 -6.67
N GLY A 44 -8.29 5.21 -5.87
CA GLY A 44 -9.66 4.79 -6.08
C GLY A 44 -9.91 3.30 -5.82
N VAL A 45 -11.12 2.87 -6.15
CA VAL A 45 -11.55 1.48 -6.09
C VAL A 45 -11.72 0.95 -7.49
N TRP A 46 -11.16 -0.23 -7.72
CA TRP A 46 -11.06 -0.91 -9.00
C TRP A 46 -11.63 -2.31 -8.87
N VAL A 47 -12.42 -2.74 -9.85
CA VAL A 47 -13.05 -4.06 -9.87
C VAL A 47 -12.73 -4.76 -11.18
N GLN A 48 -12.41 -6.04 -11.07
CA GLN A 48 -12.32 -6.95 -12.19
C GLN A 48 -13.68 -7.61 -12.38
N ASP A 49 -14.35 -7.30 -13.50
CA ASP A 49 -15.68 -7.84 -13.78
C ASP A 49 -15.63 -9.30 -14.27
N SER A 50 -14.56 -9.69 -14.99
CA SER A 50 -14.39 -11.05 -15.52
C SER A 50 -12.93 -11.39 -15.83
N ILE A 51 -12.70 -12.65 -16.18
CA ILE A 51 -11.43 -13.15 -16.73
C ILE A 51 -11.68 -13.91 -18.04
N ALA A 52 -10.63 -14.00 -18.86
CA ALA A 52 -10.67 -14.78 -20.09
C ALA A 52 -11.03 -16.25 -19.78
N HIS A 53 -11.96 -16.80 -20.56
CA HIS A 53 -12.41 -18.19 -20.44
C HIS A 53 -12.92 -18.59 -19.03
N GLN A 54 -13.50 -17.66 -18.27
CA GLN A 54 -14.01 -17.94 -16.91
C GLN A 54 -14.89 -19.20 -16.83
N ASP A 55 -15.71 -19.44 -17.86
CA ASP A 55 -16.61 -20.60 -17.91
C ASP A 55 -15.89 -21.93 -18.13
N GLN A 56 -14.63 -21.91 -18.57
CA GLN A 56 -13.81 -23.10 -18.78
C GLN A 56 -12.90 -23.39 -17.59
N LEU A 57 -12.75 -22.44 -16.66
CA LEU A 57 -11.88 -22.58 -15.50
C LEU A 57 -12.56 -23.35 -14.37
N LEU A 58 -11.81 -24.27 -13.76
CA LEU A 58 -12.25 -25.02 -12.58
C LEU A 58 -12.28 -24.12 -11.35
N THR A 59 -11.29 -23.24 -11.21
CA THR A 59 -11.18 -22.29 -10.10
C THR A 59 -10.61 -20.97 -10.61
N TYR A 60 -11.17 -19.86 -10.17
CA TYR A 60 -10.64 -18.54 -10.47
C TYR A 60 -10.96 -17.51 -9.40
N SER A 61 -10.20 -16.41 -9.37
CA SER A 61 -10.43 -15.29 -8.46
C SER A 61 -10.55 -13.98 -9.23
N LEU A 62 -11.51 -13.14 -8.82
CA LEU A 62 -11.66 -11.77 -9.32
C LEU A 62 -11.12 -10.78 -8.29
N TYR A 63 -10.37 -9.80 -8.74
CA TYR A 63 -9.81 -8.74 -7.90
C TYR A 63 -10.79 -7.58 -7.68
N ARG A 64 -10.88 -7.11 -6.44
CA ARG A 64 -11.29 -5.74 -6.11
C ARG A 64 -10.15 -5.08 -5.35
N LEU A 65 -9.56 -4.04 -5.95
CA LEU A 65 -8.42 -3.31 -5.40
C LEU A 65 -8.89 -1.92 -4.98
N LYS A 66 -8.57 -1.53 -3.75
CA LYS A 66 -8.75 -0.15 -3.28
C LYS A 66 -7.38 0.42 -2.95
N PHE A 67 -6.98 1.44 -3.68
CA PHE A 67 -5.76 2.20 -3.42
C PHE A 67 -6.13 3.51 -2.73
N THR A 68 -5.39 3.83 -1.67
CA THR A 68 -5.54 5.08 -0.92
C THR A 68 -4.17 5.48 -0.40
N CYS A 69 -3.66 6.60 -0.88
CA CYS A 69 -2.27 7.01 -0.66
C CYS A 69 -1.31 5.88 -1.09
N ASP A 70 -0.39 5.45 -0.24
CA ASP A 70 0.53 4.32 -0.42
C ASP A 70 -0.06 2.95 -0.04
N SER A 71 -1.28 2.92 0.48
CA SER A 71 -1.91 1.72 1.02
C SER A 71 -2.83 1.06 -0.01
N VAL A 72 -2.89 -0.27 0.03
CA VAL A 72 -3.75 -1.09 -0.82
C VAL A 72 -4.58 -2.08 0.01
N TYR A 73 -5.83 -2.21 -0.38
CA TYR A 73 -6.80 -3.14 0.17
C TYR A 73 -7.31 -4.02 -0.96
N ILE A 74 -7.23 -5.33 -0.77
CA ILE A 74 -7.52 -6.31 -1.80
C ILE A 74 -8.63 -7.20 -1.29
N THR A 75 -9.66 -7.37 -2.10
CA THR A 75 -10.64 -8.44 -1.95
C THR A 75 -10.52 -9.37 -3.15
N LEU A 76 -10.39 -10.65 -2.88
CA LEU A 76 -10.36 -11.72 -3.87
C LEU A 76 -11.68 -12.47 -3.76
N LYS A 77 -12.50 -12.42 -4.81
CA LYS A 77 -13.71 -13.25 -4.90
C LYS A 77 -13.36 -14.51 -5.66
N THR A 78 -13.30 -15.63 -4.97
CA THR A 78 -12.89 -16.90 -5.57
C THR A 78 -14.09 -17.79 -5.82
N PHE A 79 -14.11 -18.38 -7.02
CA PHE A 79 -15.13 -19.30 -7.50
C PHE A 79 -14.44 -20.62 -7.86
N SER A 80 -15.00 -21.74 -7.42
CA SER A 80 -14.51 -23.08 -7.70
C SER A 80 -15.68 -24.00 -8.05
N LYS A 81 -15.64 -24.60 -9.24
CA LYS A 81 -16.58 -25.64 -9.68
C LYS A 81 -16.31 -26.98 -9.01
N VAL A 82 -15.07 -27.20 -8.59
CA VAL A 82 -14.63 -28.43 -7.94
C VAL A 82 -14.55 -28.21 -6.43
N ARG A 83 -15.23 -29.06 -5.67
CA ARG A 83 -15.10 -29.12 -4.21
C ARG A 83 -13.92 -30.02 -3.87
N THR A 84 -12.71 -29.48 -3.95
CA THR A 84 -11.48 -30.22 -3.60
C THR A 84 -11.36 -30.48 -2.10
N VAL A 85 -12.04 -29.70 -1.26
CA VAL A 85 -12.05 -29.84 0.20
C VAL A 85 -13.50 -29.85 0.69
N VAL A 86 -13.89 -30.91 1.40
CA VAL A 86 -15.20 -31.02 2.04
C VAL A 86 -15.11 -30.37 3.42
N ASP A 87 -15.12 -29.04 3.48
CA ASP A 87 -15.15 -28.30 4.74
C ASP A 87 -16.16 -27.14 4.72
N SER A 88 -16.44 -26.57 5.89
CA SER A 88 -17.32 -25.42 6.06
C SER A 88 -16.72 -24.10 5.58
N CYS A 89 -15.42 -24.06 5.27
CA CYS A 89 -14.72 -22.87 4.81
C CYS A 89 -15.04 -22.56 3.35
N TYR A 90 -15.13 -23.56 2.47
CA TYR A 90 -15.29 -23.32 1.03
C TYR A 90 -16.74 -23.42 0.52
N GLY A 91 -17.67 -23.87 1.37
CA GLY A 91 -19.12 -23.84 1.13
C GLY A 91 -19.53 -24.36 -0.25
N ASP A 92 -20.26 -23.54 -1.00
CA ASP A 92 -20.73 -23.84 -2.36
C ASP A 92 -19.68 -23.54 -3.45
N GLY A 93 -18.40 -23.52 -3.09
CA GLY A 93 -17.30 -23.20 -4.00
C GLY A 93 -17.16 -21.69 -4.25
N GLN A 94 -17.71 -20.84 -3.39
CA GLN A 94 -17.57 -19.40 -3.47
C GLN A 94 -17.15 -18.84 -2.12
N TRP A 95 -16.07 -18.05 -2.11
CA TRP A 95 -15.60 -17.38 -0.89
C TRP A 95 -14.85 -16.10 -1.20
N GLU A 96 -14.74 -15.24 -0.19
CA GLU A 96 -13.97 -14.00 -0.27
C GLU A 96 -12.75 -14.05 0.64
N GLU A 97 -11.61 -13.61 0.12
CA GLU A 97 -10.38 -13.41 0.88
C GLU A 97 -9.98 -11.95 0.85
N TYR A 98 -9.39 -11.48 1.94
CA TYR A 98 -9.00 -10.08 2.11
C TYR A 98 -7.50 -10.01 2.33
N ALA A 99 -6.85 -9.02 1.75
CA ALA A 99 -5.46 -8.70 2.04
C ALA A 99 -5.28 -7.18 2.14
N ARG A 100 -4.36 -6.74 2.99
CA ARG A 100 -4.02 -5.33 3.16
C ARG A 100 -2.52 -5.16 3.21
N GLY A 101 -2.05 -4.07 2.63
CA GLY A 101 -0.64 -3.75 2.60
C GLY A 101 -0.34 -2.39 2.02
N VAL A 102 0.88 -2.28 1.51
CA VAL A 102 1.37 -1.11 0.77
C VAL A 102 1.71 -1.52 -0.66
N TYR A 103 1.82 -0.54 -1.54
CA TYR A 103 2.25 -0.78 -2.91
C TYR A 103 3.33 0.22 -3.33
N LEU A 104 4.11 -0.20 -4.31
CA LEU A 104 5.12 0.62 -4.98
C LEU A 104 4.96 0.43 -6.48
N VAL A 105 4.94 1.54 -7.22
CA VAL A 105 5.12 1.50 -8.66
C VAL A 105 6.55 1.86 -9.01
N ARG A 106 7.18 1.03 -9.84
CA ARG A 106 8.52 1.28 -10.38
C ARG A 106 8.51 0.97 -11.86
N ASN A 107 8.72 1.99 -12.69
CA ASN A 107 8.59 1.90 -14.15
C ASN A 107 7.22 1.35 -14.55
N ASP A 108 7.18 0.18 -15.19
CA ASP A 108 5.97 -0.54 -15.60
C ASP A 108 5.58 -1.65 -14.60
N SER A 109 6.13 -1.66 -13.39
CA SER A 109 5.89 -2.70 -12.40
C SER A 109 5.15 -2.16 -11.18
N LEU A 110 3.98 -2.73 -10.90
CA LEU A 110 3.21 -2.55 -9.67
C LEU A 110 3.54 -3.70 -8.72
N LEU A 111 4.22 -3.37 -7.62
CA LEU A 111 4.62 -4.29 -6.57
C LEU A 111 3.70 -4.07 -5.37
N ILE A 112 3.08 -5.14 -4.88
CA ILE A 112 2.23 -5.06 -3.69
C ILE A 112 2.82 -5.93 -2.59
N GLU A 113 3.02 -5.34 -1.42
CA GLU A 113 3.44 -6.01 -0.21
C GLU A 113 2.28 -6.04 0.77
N SER A 114 1.56 -7.16 0.79
CA SER A 114 0.36 -7.30 1.62
C SER A 114 0.35 -8.61 2.40
N THR A 115 -0.53 -8.69 3.40
CA THR A 115 -0.81 -9.92 4.15
C THR A 115 -2.30 -10.20 4.16
N PHE A 116 -2.67 -11.48 4.21
CA PHE A 116 -4.06 -11.87 4.34
C PHE A 116 -4.63 -11.37 5.66
N THR A 117 -5.82 -10.81 5.59
CA THR A 117 -6.57 -10.24 6.70
C THR A 117 -7.93 -10.92 6.83
N ARG A 118 -8.59 -10.65 7.94
CA ARG A 118 -10.04 -10.86 8.08
C ARG A 118 -10.78 -9.77 7.29
N SER A 119 -12.10 -9.91 7.15
CA SER A 119 -12.97 -8.93 6.49
C SER A 119 -12.93 -7.54 7.14
N ASN A 120 -12.55 -7.45 8.42
CA ASN A 120 -12.34 -6.20 9.15
C ASN A 120 -10.92 -5.62 9.01
N TRP A 121 -10.12 -6.13 8.06
CA TRP A 121 -8.75 -5.68 7.77
C TRP A 121 -7.72 -5.88 8.89
N ARG A 122 -8.07 -6.60 9.95
CA ARG A 122 -7.10 -7.05 10.97
C ARG A 122 -6.37 -8.28 10.47
N GLN A 123 -5.10 -8.39 10.83
CA GLN A 123 -4.23 -9.50 10.44
C GLN A 123 -4.88 -10.86 10.74
N LYS A 124 -4.77 -11.80 9.80
CA LYS A 124 -5.30 -13.14 9.91
C LYS A 124 -4.17 -14.12 10.23
N LEU A 125 -4.19 -14.66 11.44
CA LEU A 125 -3.19 -15.62 11.93
C LEU A 125 -3.66 -17.08 11.86
N SER A 126 -4.97 -17.30 11.70
CA SER A 126 -5.58 -18.64 11.67
C SER A 126 -7.00 -18.58 11.10
N GLY A 127 -7.56 -19.76 10.83
CA GLY A 127 -8.93 -19.95 10.33
C GLY A 127 -8.97 -20.39 8.86
N CYS A 128 -10.17 -20.34 8.29
CA CYS A 128 -10.46 -20.71 6.90
C CYS A 128 -9.66 -19.91 5.88
N HIS A 129 -9.33 -20.50 4.72
CA HIS A 129 -8.63 -19.89 3.58
C HIS A 129 -7.18 -19.44 3.84
N ARG A 130 -6.55 -18.78 2.87
CA ARG A 130 -5.12 -18.44 2.92
C ARG A 130 -4.80 -17.48 4.06
N ILE A 131 -3.61 -17.66 4.63
CA ILE A 131 -3.02 -16.82 5.68
C ILE A 131 -1.58 -16.45 5.29
N GLY A 132 -0.99 -15.50 6.00
CA GLY A 132 0.38 -15.06 5.75
C GLY A 132 0.48 -14.00 4.65
N GLN A 133 1.59 -14.00 3.92
CA GLN A 133 1.89 -12.98 2.92
C GLN A 133 1.11 -13.20 1.61
N PHE A 134 0.69 -12.10 1.00
CA PHE A 134 0.13 -12.05 -0.34
C PHE A 134 0.88 -10.97 -1.11
N LEU A 135 1.79 -11.39 -1.99
CA LEU A 135 2.77 -10.50 -2.64
C LEU A 135 2.56 -10.48 -4.16
N PRO A 136 1.39 -10.07 -4.68
CA PRO A 136 1.17 -10.06 -6.11
C PRO A 136 2.05 -9.00 -6.78
N ARG A 137 2.50 -9.32 -7.99
CA ARG A 137 3.29 -8.42 -8.83
C ARG A 137 2.61 -8.32 -10.19
N PHE A 138 2.44 -7.11 -10.66
CA PHE A 138 1.78 -6.82 -11.92
C PHE A 138 2.66 -5.97 -12.81
N LYS A 139 2.62 -6.25 -14.11
CA LYS A 139 3.06 -5.32 -15.13
C LYS A 139 1.91 -4.36 -15.44
N LEU A 140 2.18 -3.07 -15.39
CA LEU A 140 1.26 -2.00 -15.79
C LEU A 140 1.30 -1.87 -17.32
N VAL A 141 0.33 -2.44 -18.00
CA VAL A 141 0.26 -2.44 -19.46
C VAL A 141 -0.27 -1.10 -19.98
N LYS A 142 -1.35 -0.61 -19.38
CA LYS A 142 -2.01 0.64 -19.75
C LYS A 142 -2.90 1.12 -18.60
N HIS A 143 -3.12 2.43 -18.50
CA HIS A 143 -4.14 2.99 -17.64
C HIS A 143 -4.85 4.16 -18.34
N THR A 144 -6.10 4.38 -17.96
CA THR A 144 -6.92 5.55 -18.31
C THR A 144 -7.59 6.06 -17.03
N ALA A 145 -8.46 7.08 -17.12
CA ALA A 145 -9.21 7.56 -15.97
C ALA A 145 -10.05 6.45 -15.31
N ASP A 146 -10.66 5.55 -16.11
CA ASP A 146 -11.65 4.58 -15.65
C ASP A 146 -11.25 3.12 -15.87
N SER A 147 -10.09 2.87 -16.49
CA SER A 147 -9.61 1.51 -16.78
C SER A 147 -8.14 1.34 -16.44
N LEU A 148 -7.81 0.20 -15.84
CA LEU A 148 -6.47 -0.19 -15.46
C LEU A 148 -6.19 -1.58 -16.02
N TYR A 149 -5.19 -1.69 -16.88
CA TYR A 149 -4.81 -2.92 -17.56
C TYR A 149 -3.50 -3.41 -16.96
N LEU A 150 -3.61 -4.50 -16.20
CA LEU A 150 -2.49 -5.15 -15.54
C LEU A 150 -2.26 -6.53 -16.16
N GLU A 151 -1.04 -7.03 -16.02
CA GLU A 151 -0.70 -8.41 -16.34
C GLU A 151 -0.03 -9.03 -15.11
N SER A 152 -0.53 -10.18 -14.64
CA SER A 152 0.10 -10.90 -13.54
C SER A 152 1.48 -11.40 -13.95
N GLN A 153 2.53 -11.00 -13.24
CA GLN A 153 3.88 -11.48 -13.55
C GLN A 153 4.09 -12.95 -13.19
N TYR A 154 3.25 -13.51 -12.30
CA TYR A 154 3.33 -14.92 -11.91
C TYR A 154 2.61 -15.85 -12.88
N TYR A 155 1.43 -15.43 -13.35
CA TYR A 155 0.55 -16.28 -14.17
C TYR A 155 0.50 -15.86 -15.64
N GLN A 156 1.11 -14.72 -16.01
CA GLN A 156 1.06 -14.14 -17.36
C GLN A 156 -0.37 -13.96 -17.87
N THR A 157 -1.29 -13.64 -16.97
CA THR A 157 -2.71 -13.45 -17.27
C THR A 157 -3.11 -11.97 -17.16
N PRO A 158 -3.99 -11.50 -18.06
CA PRO A 158 -4.48 -10.13 -18.00
C PRO A 158 -5.43 -9.94 -16.81
N VAL A 159 -5.28 -8.82 -16.13
CA VAL A 159 -6.12 -8.36 -15.03
C VAL A 159 -6.64 -6.97 -15.42
N ASN A 160 -7.81 -6.98 -16.07
CA ASN A 160 -8.47 -5.78 -16.55
C ASN A 160 -9.43 -5.27 -15.46
N LEU A 161 -9.21 -4.03 -15.05
CA LEU A 161 -9.88 -3.43 -13.91
C LEU A 161 -10.61 -2.16 -14.35
N ARG A 162 -11.82 -1.96 -13.83
CA ARG A 162 -12.63 -0.77 -14.02
C ARG A 162 -12.73 0.03 -12.73
N LYS A 163 -12.55 1.35 -12.80
CA LYS A 163 -12.73 2.24 -11.66
C LYS A 163 -14.22 2.34 -11.32
N ILE A 164 -14.55 2.19 -10.05
CA ILE A 164 -15.92 2.34 -9.53
C ILE A 164 -16.04 3.50 -8.53
N GLU A 165 -14.92 3.98 -8.00
CA GLU A 165 -14.89 5.05 -7.01
C GLU A 165 -13.55 5.77 -7.12
N HIS A 166 -13.58 7.11 -7.11
CA HIS A 166 -12.37 7.92 -6.99
C HIS A 166 -12.09 8.24 -5.53
N ILE A 167 -10.82 8.20 -5.13
CA ILE A 167 -10.37 8.55 -3.79
C ILE A 167 -9.30 9.61 -3.93
N THR A 168 -9.41 10.70 -3.17
CA THR A 168 -8.33 11.68 -3.02
C THR A 168 -7.45 11.28 -1.85
N CYS A 169 -6.14 11.12 -2.08
CA CYS A 169 -5.20 10.87 -0.99
C CYS A 169 -5.11 12.11 -0.09
N VAL A 170 -5.26 11.90 1.21
CA VAL A 170 -4.94 12.89 2.25
C VAL A 170 -3.95 12.20 3.17
N PRO A 171 -2.63 12.41 2.98
CA PRO A 171 -1.59 11.75 3.75
C PRO A 171 -1.78 11.95 5.25
N LYS A 172 -1.63 10.88 6.02
CA LYS A 172 -1.74 10.90 7.49
C LYS A 172 -0.38 10.61 8.13
N PRO A 173 -0.11 11.16 9.33
CA PRO A 173 1.01 10.70 10.15
C PRO A 173 0.87 9.20 10.47
N LEU A 174 1.99 8.48 10.44
CA LEU A 174 2.11 7.05 10.75
C LEU A 174 2.29 6.78 12.24
#